data_AF-A0A7S1LQN7-F1
#
_entry.id   AF-A0A7S1LQN7-F1
#
_cell.length_a   1.000
_cell.length_b   1.000
_cell.length_c   1.000
_cell.angle_alpha   90.00
_cell.angle_beta   90.00
_cell.angle_gamma   90.00
#
_symmetry.space_group_name_H-M   'P 1'
#
loop_
_entity.id
_entity.type
_entity.pdbx_description
1 polymer ?
#
loop_
_entity_poly.entity_id
_entity_poly.type
_entity_poly.pdbx_seq_one_letter_code
_entity_poly.pdbx_strand_id
1 'polypeptide(L)'
;SRGRAHCGFGGHGSGIAPVLDLAKMGFPDGVVPAGGSMQNSPFGTPRSGRSQSPGQSRLLHGAARRQDRERSRPLQEHEQRPALAAAAAAAAAAAAAAAAAAPAPPHLVQSYRPHPGDAVDLRLAEFVNRPENGACKALFCRLSEGSYLYGTLRANLRIHPRTEHLEALLEGDWAPIEDFVHRAERSQALHLQRARGSVA
;
A
#
# COMPACT_ATOMS: atom_id res chain seq x y z
N SER A 1 -1.43 -11.91 -57.57
CA SER A 1 -1.51 -10.47 -57.25
C SER A 1 -1.42 -10.27 -55.75
N ARG A 2 -0.32 -9.69 -55.26
CA ARG A 2 -0.01 -9.55 -53.82
C ARG A 2 -0.53 -8.19 -53.33
N GLY A 3 -1.47 -8.20 -52.38
CA GLY A 3 -1.91 -7.01 -51.65
C GLY A 3 -1.04 -6.79 -50.41
N ARG A 4 -0.33 -5.67 -50.37
CA ARG A 4 0.58 -5.25 -49.30
C ARG A 4 -0.17 -4.26 -48.40
N ALA A 5 -0.53 -4.67 -47.19
CA ALA A 5 -1.16 -3.79 -46.21
C ALA A 5 -0.07 -2.98 -45.48
N HIS A 6 -0.12 -1.65 -45.62
CA HIS A 6 0.68 -0.68 -44.86
C HIS A 6 0.04 -0.48 -43.48
N CYS A 7 0.74 -0.84 -42.42
CA CYS A 7 0.44 -0.37 -41.06
C CYS A 7 1.20 0.96 -40.84
N GLY A 8 0.46 2.07 -40.83
CA GLY A 8 0.97 3.40 -40.48
C GLY A 8 1.17 3.52 -38.97
N PHE A 9 2.40 3.80 -38.56
CA PHE A 9 2.77 4.14 -37.19
C PHE A 9 2.55 5.65 -37.00
N GLY A 10 1.38 6.03 -36.48
CA GLY A 10 1.05 7.42 -36.16
C GLY A 10 1.63 7.81 -34.79
N GLY A 11 2.86 8.32 -34.78
CA GLY A 11 3.41 8.99 -33.60
C GLY A 11 2.61 10.25 -33.27
N HIS A 12 1.98 10.26 -32.09
CA HIS A 12 1.41 11.48 -31.51
C HIS A 12 2.31 11.94 -30.36
N GLY A 13 2.60 13.24 -30.40
CA GLY A 13 3.70 13.86 -29.70
C GLY A 13 3.50 13.96 -28.20
N SER A 14 4.64 13.96 -27.52
CA SER A 14 4.80 14.44 -26.15
C SER A 14 4.37 15.91 -26.07
N GLY A 15 3.09 16.14 -25.81
CA GLY A 15 2.58 17.42 -25.36
C GLY A 15 3.03 17.64 -23.92
N ILE A 16 4.06 18.46 -23.74
CA ILE A 16 4.41 19.03 -22.44
C ILE A 16 3.22 19.88 -22.03
N ALA A 17 2.46 19.43 -21.02
CA ALA A 17 1.37 20.22 -20.47
C ALA A 17 1.95 21.51 -19.87
N PRO A 18 1.37 22.69 -20.17
CA PRO A 18 1.79 23.92 -19.52
C PRO A 18 1.49 23.85 -18.02
N VAL A 19 2.46 24.26 -17.22
CA VAL A 19 2.27 24.62 -15.81
C VAL A 19 1.20 25.71 -15.78
N LEU A 20 -0.01 25.34 -15.37
CA LEU A 20 -1.08 26.31 -15.15
C LEU A 20 -0.69 27.17 -13.96
N ASP A 21 -0.36 28.41 -14.29
CA ASP A 21 -0.18 29.53 -13.38
C ASP A 21 -1.48 29.79 -12.63
N LEU A 22 -1.54 29.30 -11.38
CA LEU A 22 -2.68 29.37 -10.47
C LEU A 22 -2.74 30.74 -9.77
N ALA A 23 -2.61 31.82 -10.53
CA ALA A 23 -2.59 33.19 -10.01
C ALA A 23 -3.39 34.17 -10.88
N LYS A 24 -4.61 33.81 -11.33
CA LYS A 24 -5.55 34.81 -11.87
C LYS A 24 -7.00 34.35 -11.93
N MET A 25 -7.59 34.03 -10.79
CA MET A 25 -9.05 34.12 -10.65
C MET A 25 -9.37 35.28 -9.74
N GLY A 26 -9.80 36.39 -10.38
CA GLY A 26 -10.43 37.50 -9.69
C GLY A 26 -11.70 37.00 -9.03
N PHE A 27 -11.74 37.08 -7.72
CA PHE A 27 -12.96 36.92 -6.95
C PHE A 27 -13.84 38.15 -7.23
N PRO A 28 -15.10 37.99 -7.69
CA PRO A 28 -16.03 39.10 -7.66
C PRO A 28 -16.31 39.48 -6.21
N ASP A 29 -15.97 40.72 -5.89
CA ASP A 29 -16.44 41.45 -4.72
C ASP A 29 -17.96 41.32 -4.56
N GLY A 30 -18.40 41.12 -3.31
CA GLY A 30 -19.75 41.46 -2.89
C GLY A 30 -20.67 40.25 -2.63
N VAL A 31 -20.76 39.88 -1.35
CA VAL A 31 -21.92 40.15 -0.49
C VAL A 31 -21.60 39.62 0.90
N VAL A 32 -21.51 40.54 1.85
CA VAL A 32 -21.36 40.27 3.28
C VAL A 32 -22.76 40.06 3.87
N PRO A 33 -23.12 38.88 4.38
CA PRO A 33 -24.17 38.80 5.37
C PRO A 33 -23.59 39.19 6.73
N ALA A 34 -24.06 40.33 7.23
CA ALA A 34 -23.83 40.81 8.57
C ALA A 34 -24.40 39.85 9.63
N GLY A 35 -23.73 39.80 10.78
CA GLY A 35 -24.39 39.67 12.07
C GLY A 35 -24.73 38.25 12.52
N GLY A 36 -23.74 37.58 13.13
CA GLY A 36 -23.95 36.36 13.90
C GLY A 36 -23.00 36.29 15.10
N SER A 37 -23.07 37.30 15.96
CA SER A 37 -22.34 37.34 17.23
C SER A 37 -22.90 36.26 18.17
N MET A 38 -22.24 35.10 18.23
CA MET A 38 -22.43 34.15 19.32
C MET A 38 -21.20 34.16 20.22
N GLN A 39 -21.47 34.67 21.40
CA GLN A 39 -20.59 34.87 22.53
C GLN A 39 -20.21 33.52 23.14
N ASN A 40 -18.98 33.49 23.66
CA ASN A 40 -18.57 32.77 24.86
C ASN A 40 -18.87 31.27 24.98
N SER A 41 -17.81 30.48 24.95
CA SER A 41 -17.56 29.49 26.01
C SER A 41 -16.06 29.20 26.13
N PRO A 42 -15.33 29.86 27.06
CA PRO A 42 -14.17 29.25 27.68
C PRO A 42 -14.68 28.35 28.81
N PHE A 43 -14.20 27.11 28.94
CA PHE A 43 -14.08 26.34 30.18
C PHE A 43 -14.01 24.84 29.86
N GLY A 44 -12.99 24.16 30.41
CA GLY A 44 -13.05 22.71 30.58
C GLY A 44 -11.78 21.94 30.24
N THR A 45 -10.63 22.29 30.82
CA THR A 45 -9.65 21.25 31.19
C THR A 45 -10.13 20.59 32.49
N PRO A 46 -10.13 19.25 32.56
CA PRO A 46 -9.39 18.55 33.60
C PRO A 46 -8.59 17.40 32.97
N ARG A 47 -7.26 17.32 33.13
CA ARG A 47 -6.50 16.87 34.30
C ARG A 47 -6.93 15.49 34.83
N SER A 48 -5.92 14.62 34.87
CA SER A 48 -5.74 13.49 35.80
C SER A 48 -6.42 12.15 35.46
N GLY A 49 -5.55 11.18 35.16
CA GLY A 49 -5.33 10.11 36.12
C GLY A 49 -5.55 8.70 35.61
N ARG A 50 -4.76 7.78 36.19
CA ARG A 50 -4.76 6.32 36.06
C ARG A 50 -4.08 5.77 34.80
N SER A 51 -3.23 4.76 34.87
CA SER A 51 -2.81 3.94 36.00
C SER A 51 -1.42 3.41 35.70
N GLN A 52 -0.49 3.64 36.62
CA GLN A 52 0.69 2.79 36.74
C GLN A 52 0.21 1.35 36.89
N SER A 53 0.77 0.44 36.10
CA SER A 53 0.73 -0.99 36.38
C SER A 53 2.11 -1.36 36.93
N PRO A 54 2.25 -1.60 38.24
CA PRO A 54 3.45 -2.20 38.79
C PRO A 54 3.35 -3.72 38.67
N GLY A 55 4.45 -4.35 38.28
CA GLY A 55 4.67 -5.76 38.56
C GLY A 55 4.34 -6.70 37.42
N GLN A 56 5.39 -7.21 36.80
CA GLN A 56 5.67 -8.64 36.94
C GLN A 56 7.16 -8.92 36.71
N SER A 57 7.91 -8.82 37.81
CA SER A 57 9.07 -9.67 38.06
C SER A 57 8.62 -11.13 38.00
N ARG A 58 9.10 -11.89 37.02
CA ARG A 58 9.25 -13.35 37.17
C ARG A 58 10.52 -13.84 36.51
N LEU A 59 11.47 -14.15 37.41
CA LEU A 59 12.24 -15.39 37.42
C LEU A 59 13.36 -15.52 36.38
N LEU A 60 14.46 -14.84 36.68
CA LEU A 60 15.81 -15.42 36.58
C LEU A 60 15.89 -16.63 37.52
N HIS A 61 15.71 -17.86 37.05
CA HIS A 61 16.12 -19.10 37.74
C HIS A 61 16.36 -20.19 36.69
N GLY A 62 17.60 -20.64 36.54
CA GLY A 62 17.91 -21.79 35.69
C GLY A 62 19.32 -21.85 35.10
N ALA A 63 20.31 -21.19 35.71
CA ALA A 63 21.71 -21.56 35.51
C ALA A 63 22.01 -22.86 36.28
N ALA A 64 22.95 -23.63 35.75
CA ALA A 64 23.58 -24.82 36.31
C ALA A 64 22.84 -26.16 36.12
N ARG A 65 23.42 -27.02 35.27
CA ARG A 65 23.47 -28.51 35.32
C ARG A 65 23.45 -29.18 33.93
N ARG A 66 24.21 -28.67 32.94
CA ARG A 66 24.48 -29.42 31.70
C ARG A 66 25.91 -29.25 31.18
N GLN A 67 26.90 -29.19 32.07
CA GLN A 67 28.31 -29.01 31.69
C GLN A 67 29.18 -30.27 31.82
N ASP A 68 28.63 -31.43 32.18
CA ASP A 68 29.45 -32.59 32.58
C ASP A 68 29.24 -33.87 31.75
N ARG A 69 28.77 -33.73 30.50
CA ARG A 69 28.52 -34.90 29.61
C ARG A 69 29.20 -34.82 28.24
N GLU A 70 30.20 -33.95 28.08
CA GLU A 70 30.91 -33.77 26.80
C GLU A 70 32.37 -34.29 26.80
N ARG A 71 32.83 -34.98 27.85
CA ARG A 71 34.24 -35.41 27.96
C ARG A 71 34.59 -36.77 27.34
N SER A 72 33.71 -37.37 26.54
CA SER A 72 34.02 -38.64 25.88
C SER A 72 33.40 -38.70 24.49
N ARG A 73 33.88 -37.83 23.59
CA ARG A 73 33.70 -38.01 22.15
C ARG A 73 35.02 -38.53 21.55
N PRO A 74 35.03 -39.73 20.94
CA PRO A 74 36.21 -40.28 20.30
C PRO A 74 36.62 -39.43 19.08
N LEU A 75 37.91 -39.09 19.00
CA LEU A 75 38.56 -38.24 17.99
C LEU A 75 38.67 -38.89 16.59
N GLN A 76 37.72 -39.72 16.16
CA GLN A 76 37.84 -40.52 14.93
C GLN A 76 36.86 -40.14 13.79
N GLU A 77 36.09 -39.06 13.91
CA GLU A 77 35.02 -38.74 12.95
C GLU A 77 35.25 -37.44 12.14
N HIS A 78 36.51 -36.98 12.01
CA HIS A 78 36.82 -35.73 11.30
C HIS A 78 37.28 -35.89 9.85
N GLU A 79 37.61 -37.09 9.38
CA GLU A 79 38.15 -37.24 8.02
C GLU A 79 37.13 -37.61 6.94
N GLN A 80 35.94 -38.10 7.30
CA GLN A 80 34.92 -38.53 6.31
C GLN A 80 33.73 -37.55 6.16
N ARG A 81 33.62 -36.50 6.98
CA ARG A 81 32.52 -35.51 6.90
C ARG A 81 32.55 -34.48 5.77
N PRO A 82 33.68 -34.09 5.12
CA PRO A 82 33.62 -33.03 4.13
C PRO A 82 32.99 -33.47 2.79
N ALA A 83 33.03 -34.77 2.45
CA ALA A 83 32.54 -35.25 1.15
C ALA A 83 31.00 -35.36 1.08
N LEU A 84 30.35 -35.84 2.15
CA LEU A 84 28.88 -35.97 2.19
C LEU A 84 28.16 -34.64 2.42
N ALA A 85 28.80 -33.69 3.14
CA ALA A 85 28.24 -32.35 3.33
C ALA A 85 28.23 -31.53 2.02
N ALA A 86 29.25 -31.67 1.18
CA ALA A 86 29.30 -31.01 -0.13
C ALA A 86 28.23 -31.55 -1.10
N ALA A 87 27.97 -32.86 -1.09
CA ALA A 87 26.93 -33.46 -1.92
C ALA A 87 25.51 -33.04 -1.49
N ALA A 88 25.24 -32.93 -0.18
CA ALA A 88 23.97 -32.43 0.34
C ALA A 88 23.73 -30.95 0.02
N ALA A 89 24.78 -30.12 0.07
CA ALA A 89 24.71 -28.70 -0.32
C ALA A 89 24.45 -28.53 -1.82
N ALA A 90 25.08 -29.36 -2.67
CA ALA A 90 24.84 -29.35 -4.12
C ALA A 90 23.41 -29.79 -4.48
N ALA A 91 22.88 -30.81 -3.81
CA ALA A 91 21.49 -31.25 -4.00
C ALA A 91 20.47 -30.20 -3.52
N ALA A 92 20.73 -29.51 -2.41
CA ALA A 92 19.90 -28.41 -1.93
C ALA A 92 19.92 -27.19 -2.88
N ALA A 93 21.10 -26.87 -3.45
CA ALA A 93 21.24 -25.80 -4.44
C ALA A 93 20.51 -26.16 -5.76
N ALA A 94 20.60 -27.41 -6.21
CA ALA A 94 19.87 -27.88 -7.39
C ALA A 94 18.34 -27.89 -7.18
N ALA A 95 17.88 -28.27 -5.99
CA ALA A 95 16.46 -28.21 -5.62
C ALA A 95 15.95 -26.75 -5.52
N ALA A 96 16.76 -25.83 -4.99
CA ALA A 96 16.43 -24.40 -4.95
C ALA A 96 16.41 -23.76 -6.35
N ALA A 97 17.34 -24.15 -7.22
CA ALA A 97 17.35 -23.71 -8.62
C ALA A 97 16.16 -24.25 -9.41
N ALA A 98 15.76 -25.51 -9.18
CA ALA A 98 14.56 -26.10 -9.77
C ALA A 98 13.27 -25.45 -9.24
N ALA A 99 13.23 -25.05 -7.96
CA ALA A 99 12.09 -24.32 -7.39
C ALA A 99 12.00 -22.87 -7.93
N ALA A 100 13.13 -22.23 -8.25
CA ALA A 100 13.14 -20.91 -8.89
C ALA A 100 12.76 -20.95 -10.38
N ALA A 101 12.95 -22.10 -11.05
CA ALA A 101 12.58 -22.32 -12.44
C ALA A 101 11.12 -22.80 -12.63
N ALA A 102 10.42 -23.14 -11.53
CA ALA A 102 9.01 -23.45 -11.62
C ALA A 102 8.26 -22.17 -12.05
N PRO A 103 7.51 -22.20 -13.17
CA PRO A 103 6.72 -21.04 -13.59
C PRO A 103 5.82 -20.66 -12.42
N ALA A 104 5.98 -19.43 -11.92
CA ALA A 104 5.19 -18.94 -10.80
C ALA A 104 3.72 -19.27 -11.09
N PRO A 105 3.04 -20.02 -10.20
CA PRO A 105 1.67 -20.42 -10.44
C PRO A 105 0.90 -19.16 -10.81
N PRO A 106 0.09 -19.18 -11.88
CA PRO A 106 -0.66 -18.02 -12.32
C PRO A 106 -1.38 -17.52 -11.08
N HIS A 107 -0.97 -16.36 -10.56
CA HIS A 107 -1.53 -15.78 -9.37
C HIS A 107 -3.02 -15.62 -9.68
N LEU A 108 -3.84 -16.55 -9.18
CA LEU A 108 -5.28 -16.47 -9.30
C LEU A 108 -5.63 -15.19 -8.55
N VAL A 109 -5.82 -14.12 -9.31
CA VAL A 109 -5.95 -12.77 -8.78
C VAL A 109 -7.26 -12.76 -7.99
N GLN A 110 -7.19 -13.09 -6.70
CA GLN A 110 -8.37 -13.25 -5.83
C GLN A 110 -9.23 -12.00 -5.98
N SER A 111 -10.42 -12.13 -6.57
CA SER A 111 -11.43 -11.06 -6.69
C SER A 111 -11.58 -10.34 -5.35
N TYR A 112 -11.57 -9.01 -5.36
CA TYR A 112 -11.84 -8.24 -4.17
C TYR A 112 -13.27 -8.58 -3.74
N ARG A 113 -13.44 -9.01 -2.48
CA ARG A 113 -14.73 -9.40 -1.92
C ARG A 113 -15.22 -8.28 -1.01
N PRO A 114 -16.32 -7.59 -1.35
CA PRO A 114 -16.84 -6.51 -0.53
C PRO A 114 -17.39 -7.06 0.79
N HIS A 115 -17.36 -6.22 1.81
CA HIS A 115 -18.00 -6.47 3.09
C HIS A 115 -19.52 -6.36 2.95
N PRO A 116 -20.28 -7.35 3.46
CA PRO A 116 -21.74 -7.33 3.35
C PRO A 116 -22.32 -6.13 4.10
N GLY A 117 -23.25 -5.42 3.45
CA GLY A 117 -23.95 -4.26 4.02
C GLY A 117 -23.23 -2.92 3.85
N ASP A 118 -21.99 -2.89 3.36
CA ASP A 118 -21.27 -1.65 3.06
C ASP A 118 -21.44 -1.30 1.57
N ALA A 119 -22.26 -0.29 1.28
CA ALA A 119 -22.53 0.15 -0.09
C ALA A 119 -21.27 0.72 -0.76
N VAL A 120 -20.43 1.44 -0.01
CA VAL A 120 -19.18 2.02 -0.51
C VAL A 120 -18.22 0.91 -0.92
N ASP A 121 -18.08 -0.12 -0.08
CA ASP A 121 -17.22 -1.26 -0.34
C ASP A 121 -17.73 -2.09 -1.54
N LEU A 122 -19.05 -2.21 -1.70
CA LEU A 122 -19.66 -2.85 -2.87
C LEU A 122 -19.29 -2.11 -4.17
N ARG A 123 -19.43 -0.78 -4.20
CA ARG A 123 -19.04 0.05 -5.37
C ARG A 123 -17.54 0.01 -5.61
N LEU A 124 -16.72 -0.04 -4.55
CA LEU A 124 -15.28 -0.21 -4.68
C LEU A 124 -14.95 -1.57 -5.29
N ALA A 125 -15.60 -2.65 -4.85
CA ALA A 125 -15.43 -3.98 -5.43
C ALA A 125 -15.79 -4.02 -6.91
N GLU A 126 -16.89 -3.37 -7.32
CA GLU A 126 -17.27 -3.22 -8.72
C GLU A 126 -16.19 -2.48 -9.53
N PHE A 127 -15.57 -1.45 -8.95
CA PHE A 127 -14.50 -0.69 -9.60
C PHE A 127 -13.20 -1.51 -9.75
N VAL A 128 -12.69 -2.12 -8.67
CA VAL A 128 -11.38 -2.80 -8.67
C VAL A 128 -11.39 -4.18 -9.32
N ASN A 129 -12.56 -4.81 -9.45
CA ASN A 129 -12.69 -6.11 -10.13
C ASN A 129 -12.83 -5.99 -11.66
N ARG A 130 -12.92 -4.76 -12.18
CA ARG A 130 -12.82 -4.54 -13.64
C ARG A 130 -11.43 -4.93 -14.14
N PRO A 131 -11.32 -5.56 -15.32
CA PRO A 131 -10.03 -6.02 -15.83
C PRO A 131 -9.03 -4.88 -16.06
N GLU A 132 -9.51 -3.68 -16.41
CA GLU A 132 -8.69 -2.49 -16.62
C GLU A 132 -8.04 -2.00 -15.31
N ASN A 133 -8.67 -2.27 -14.17
CA ASN A 133 -8.25 -1.84 -12.84
C ASN A 133 -7.56 -2.94 -12.03
N GLY A 134 -7.22 -4.07 -12.66
CA GLY A 134 -6.66 -5.23 -11.98
C GLY A 134 -5.38 -4.94 -11.18
N ALA A 135 -4.57 -3.96 -11.63
CA ALA A 135 -3.37 -3.51 -10.92
C ALA A 135 -3.67 -2.78 -9.60
N CYS A 136 -4.78 -2.03 -9.53
CA CYS A 136 -5.18 -1.26 -8.35
C CYS A 136 -5.71 -2.13 -7.22
N LYS A 137 -6.12 -3.35 -7.54
CA LYS A 137 -6.81 -4.27 -6.63
C LYS A 137 -6.02 -4.62 -5.37
N ALA A 138 -4.70 -4.77 -5.50
CA ALA A 138 -3.82 -5.05 -4.36
C ALA A 138 -3.50 -3.81 -3.52
N LEU A 139 -3.84 -2.62 -4.01
CA LEU A 139 -3.52 -1.35 -3.35
C LEU A 139 -4.62 -0.94 -2.37
N PHE A 140 -5.87 -1.36 -2.62
CA PHE A 140 -6.99 -1.03 -1.73
C PHE A 140 -7.05 -1.98 -0.52
N CYS A 141 -7.07 -1.39 0.68
CA CYS A 141 -7.29 -2.10 1.92
C CYS A 141 -8.30 -1.33 2.78
N ARG A 142 -9.36 -2.01 3.23
CA ARG A 142 -10.39 -1.41 4.09
C ARG A 142 -9.88 -1.24 5.51
N LEU A 143 -9.97 -0.03 6.06
CA LEU A 143 -9.66 0.26 7.46
C LEU A 143 -10.92 0.26 8.32
N SER A 144 -11.94 0.98 7.86
CA SER A 144 -13.26 1.08 8.48
C SER A 144 -14.29 1.42 7.39
N GLU A 145 -15.58 1.47 7.75
CA GLU A 145 -16.60 1.99 6.84
C GLU A 145 -16.22 3.39 6.36
N GLY A 146 -16.24 3.59 5.04
CA GLY A 146 -15.84 4.85 4.40
C GLY A 146 -14.35 5.22 4.48
N SER A 147 -13.47 4.45 5.14
CA SER A 147 -12.03 4.76 5.26
C SER A 147 -11.16 3.62 4.75
N TYR A 148 -10.26 3.94 3.82
CA TYR A 148 -9.48 2.97 3.07
C TYR A 148 -8.01 3.40 2.97
N LEU A 149 -7.13 2.43 2.75
CA LEU A 149 -5.77 2.65 2.28
C LEU A 149 -5.70 2.39 0.79
N TYR A 150 -4.97 3.25 0.07
CA TYR A 150 -4.52 3.05 -1.30
C TYR A 150 -2.98 3.04 -1.30
N GLY A 151 -2.41 1.84 -1.26
CA GLY A 151 -0.98 1.65 -1.00
C GLY A 151 -0.61 2.20 0.38
N THR A 152 0.05 3.35 0.42
CA THR A 152 0.43 4.06 1.66
C THR A 152 -0.44 5.27 1.98
N LEU A 153 -1.37 5.63 1.10
CA LEU A 153 -2.22 6.81 1.25
C LEU A 153 -3.54 6.43 1.92
N ARG A 154 -3.95 7.20 2.93
CA ARG A 154 -5.27 7.06 3.53
C ARG A 154 -6.27 7.90 2.75
N ALA A 155 -7.38 7.31 2.36
CA ALA A 155 -8.45 7.95 1.62
C ALA A 155 -9.80 7.70 2.31
N ASN A 156 -10.68 8.70 2.28
CA ASN A 156 -12.08 8.51 2.64
C ASN A 156 -12.88 8.36 1.36
N LEU A 157 -13.70 7.33 1.28
CA LEU A 157 -14.54 7.04 0.13
C LEU A 157 -16.00 7.29 0.47
N ARG A 158 -16.76 7.76 -0.51
CA ARG A 158 -18.22 7.91 -0.41
C ARG A 158 -18.88 7.63 -1.76
N ILE A 159 -20.18 7.37 -1.72
CA ILE A 159 -21.00 7.35 -2.93
C ILE A 159 -21.64 8.73 -3.08
N HIS A 160 -21.46 9.35 -4.24
CA HIS A 160 -22.08 10.64 -4.51
C HIS A 160 -23.61 10.49 -4.60
N PRO A 161 -24.41 11.29 -3.88
CA PRO A 161 -25.84 11.02 -3.67
C PRO A 161 -26.72 11.16 -4.92
N ARG A 162 -26.25 11.90 -5.95
CA ARG A 162 -27.03 12.12 -7.18
C ARG A 162 -26.62 11.24 -8.35
N THR A 163 -25.34 10.90 -8.40
CA THR A 163 -24.75 10.20 -9.55
C THR A 163 -24.43 8.75 -9.24
N GLU A 164 -24.49 8.37 -7.95
CA GLU A 164 -24.09 7.06 -7.42
C GLU A 164 -22.65 6.63 -7.76
N HIS A 165 -21.83 7.57 -8.22
CA HIS A 165 -20.42 7.31 -8.50
C HIS A 165 -19.61 7.30 -7.20
N LEU A 166 -18.57 6.46 -7.19
CA LEU A 166 -17.63 6.38 -6.09
C LEU A 166 -16.67 7.57 -6.16
N GLU A 167 -16.60 8.32 -5.07
CA GLU A 167 -15.69 9.45 -4.90
C GLU A 167 -14.71 9.19 -3.77
N ALA A 168 -13.51 9.74 -3.89
CA ALA A 168 -12.48 9.73 -2.86
C ALA A 168 -12.12 11.16 -2.45
N LEU A 169 -11.91 11.38 -1.15
CA LEU A 169 -11.40 12.63 -0.60
C LEU A 169 -9.87 12.63 -0.68
N LEU A 170 -9.30 13.59 -1.41
CA LEU A 170 -7.87 13.81 -1.53
C LEU A 170 -7.57 15.29 -1.37
N GLU A 171 -6.66 15.63 -0.45
CA GLU A 171 -6.21 17.01 -0.22
C GLU A 171 -7.35 18.01 0.10
N GLY A 172 -8.47 17.52 0.64
CA GLY A 172 -9.63 18.33 1.01
C GLY A 172 -10.75 18.37 -0.03
N ASP A 173 -10.49 17.85 -1.23
CA ASP A 173 -11.45 17.83 -2.33
C ASP A 173 -11.94 16.42 -2.64
N TRP A 174 -13.25 16.30 -2.91
CA TRP A 174 -13.85 15.06 -3.39
C TRP A 174 -13.69 14.97 -4.90
N ALA A 175 -13.10 13.87 -5.36
CA ALA A 175 -12.91 13.58 -6.78
C ALA A 175 -13.44 12.17 -7.12
N PRO A 176 -13.81 11.91 -8.39
CA PRO A 176 -14.09 10.56 -8.86
C PRO A 176 -12.95 9.60 -8.51
N ILE A 177 -13.28 8.33 -8.24
CA ILE A 177 -12.28 7.33 -7.84
C ILE A 177 -11.18 7.14 -8.90
N GLU A 178 -11.52 7.26 -10.19
CA GLU A 178 -10.58 7.21 -11.31
C GLU A 178 -9.54 8.34 -11.22
N ASP A 179 -10.00 9.57 -10.98
CA ASP A 179 -9.13 10.73 -10.85
C ASP A 179 -8.23 10.62 -9.62
N PHE A 180 -8.77 10.10 -8.52
CA PHE A 180 -7.99 9.82 -7.31
C PHE A 180 -6.83 8.85 -7.58
N VAL A 181 -7.10 7.72 -8.24
CA VAL A 181 -6.08 6.71 -8.59
C VAL A 181 -4.98 7.35 -9.44
N HIS A 182 -5.35 8.09 -10.49
CA HIS A 182 -4.38 8.75 -11.36
C HIS A 182 -3.52 9.79 -10.64
N ARG A 183 -4.11 10.59 -9.74
CA ARG A 183 -3.37 11.57 -8.94
C ARG A 183 -2.43 10.88 -7.94
N ALA A 184 -2.89 9.83 -7.28
CA ALA A 184 -2.10 9.05 -6.34
C ALA A 184 -0.89 8.41 -7.02
N GLU A 185 -1.08 7.78 -8.17
CA GLU A 185 0.00 7.17 -8.97
C GLU A 185 1.02 8.23 -9.43
N ARG A 186 0.54 9.38 -9.92
CA ARG A 186 1.42 10.49 -10.33
C ARG A 186 2.25 11.01 -9.16
N SER A 187 1.64 11.18 -7.99
CA SER A 187 2.34 11.63 -6.77
C SER A 187 3.42 10.63 -6.33
N GLN A 188 3.10 9.33 -6.34
CA GLN A 188 4.07 8.27 -6.04
C GLN A 188 5.23 8.24 -7.05
N ALA A 189 4.93 8.37 -8.34
CA ALA A 189 5.96 8.40 -9.39
C ALA A 189 6.92 9.59 -9.21
N LEU A 190 6.41 10.78 -8.90
CA LEU A 190 7.21 11.96 -8.61
C LEU A 190 8.09 11.77 -7.37
N HIS A 191 7.55 11.15 -6.32
CA HIS A 191 8.31 10.86 -5.11
C HIS A 191 9.49 9.91 -5.39
N LEU A 192 9.25 8.85 -6.18
CA LEU A 192 10.28 7.90 -6.58
C LEU A 192 11.34 8.53 -7.49
N GLN A 193 10.96 9.43 -8.41
CA GLN A 193 11.91 10.17 -9.25
C GLN A 193 12.83 11.06 -8.41
N ARG A 194 12.28 11.79 -7.44
CA ARG A 194 13.08 12.64 -6.54
C ARG A 194 14.07 11.84 -5.71
N ALA A 195 13.64 10.70 -5.16
CA ALA A 195 14.51 9.82 -4.39
C ALA A 195 15.67 9.21 -5.21
N ARG A 196 15.48 9.04 -6.53
CA ARG A 196 16.53 8.57 -7.44
C ARG A 196 17.47 9.69 -7.88
N GLY A 197 16.95 10.90 -8.08
CA GLY A 197 17.72 12.06 -8.55
C GLY A 197 18.58 12.75 -7.49
N SER A 198 18.41 12.41 -6.21
CA SER A 198 19.18 12.99 -5.10
C SER A 198 20.54 12.30 -4.83
N VAL A 199 21.01 11.44 -5.73
CA VAL A 199 22.29 10.69 -5.62
C VAL A 199 23.35 11.26 -6.57
N ALA A 200 23.45 12.58 -6.68
CA ALA A 200 24.45 13.27 -7.50
C ALA A 200 25.38 14.11 -6.62
#